data_AF-Q9RF00-F1
#
_entry.id   AF-Q9RF00-F1
#
_cell.length_a   1.000
_cell.length_b   1.000
_cell.length_c   1.000
_cell.angle_alpha   90.00
_cell.angle_beta   90.00
_cell.angle_gamma   90.00
#
_symmetry.space_group_name_H-M   'P 1'
#
loop_
_entity.id
_entity.type
_entity.pdbx_description
1 polymer ?
#
loop_
_entity_poly.entity_id
_entity_poly.type
_entity_poly.pdbx_seq_one_letter_code
_entity_poly.pdbx_strand_id
1 'polypeptide(L)'
;MAVSASPQPTAARTPRQDGQATRQQILETAGQLFAELGYANTTSKQICENSRANNASVNYHFENKDGLYRAVLREAHDRLVRIETMISLSESQGSPEDKLRAIITVLIEGLGNQREGWALKVLTRELLSPSAVLPAILEEQAFPKAKIVRTILGQIMDLSPEDPVTLRSAVSVFAPCLFLLIAHQPLARNVLPGLELDPPALIEHMMSYALAGLSAMSRTPGV
;
A
#
# COMPACT_ATOMS: atom_id res chain seq x y z
N MET A 1 39.03 -51.40 17.61
CA MET A 1 38.88 -50.25 16.71
C MET A 1 37.68 -49.44 17.20
N ALA A 2 37.94 -48.37 17.97
CA ALA A 2 36.89 -47.51 18.53
C ALA A 2 36.78 -46.25 17.69
N VAL A 3 35.58 -45.97 17.17
CA VAL A 3 35.25 -44.78 16.38
C VAL A 3 35.10 -43.61 17.35
N SER A 4 36.00 -42.62 17.24
CA SER A 4 35.82 -41.30 17.86
C SER A 4 35.08 -40.41 16.88
N ALA A 5 33.86 -39.99 17.22
CA ALA A 5 33.14 -38.95 16.50
C ALA A 5 33.25 -37.65 17.29
N SER A 6 33.98 -36.68 16.74
CA SER A 6 34.07 -35.32 17.27
C SER A 6 32.74 -34.57 17.01
N PRO A 7 32.23 -33.77 17.96
CA PRO A 7 31.03 -32.97 17.74
C PRO A 7 31.33 -31.79 16.80
N GLN A 8 30.50 -31.62 15.77
CA GLN A 8 30.54 -30.45 14.88
C GLN A 8 30.01 -29.19 15.61
N PRO A 9 30.65 -28.03 15.42
CA PRO A 9 30.20 -26.79 16.02
C PRO A 9 28.92 -26.28 15.34
N THR A 10 27.88 -26.05 16.12
CA THR A 10 26.64 -25.39 15.70
C THR A 10 26.94 -23.97 15.23
N ALA A 11 26.60 -23.68 13.96
CA ALA A 11 26.81 -22.40 13.33
C ALA A 11 26.15 -21.26 14.14
N ALA A 12 26.98 -20.35 14.67
CA ALA A 12 26.53 -19.15 15.35
C ALA A 12 25.82 -18.22 14.35
N ARG A 13 24.52 -17.97 14.54
CA ARG A 13 23.76 -16.97 13.79
C ARG A 13 24.34 -15.58 14.08
N THR A 14 24.48 -14.77 13.03
CA THR A 14 25.13 -13.46 13.12
C THR A 14 24.18 -12.45 13.78
N PRO A 15 24.61 -11.65 14.79
CA PRO A 15 23.73 -10.78 15.58
C PRO A 15 22.85 -9.80 14.78
N ARG A 16 23.27 -9.42 13.57
CA ARG A 16 22.52 -8.53 12.66
C ARG A 16 21.30 -9.21 12.04
N GLN A 17 21.35 -10.51 11.77
CA GLN A 17 20.20 -11.27 11.24
C GLN A 17 19.11 -11.41 12.30
N ASP A 18 19.49 -11.65 13.55
CA ASP A 18 18.55 -11.80 14.65
C ASP A 18 17.78 -10.49 14.92
N GLY A 19 18.43 -9.33 14.79
CA GLY A 19 17.79 -8.02 14.92
C GLY A 19 16.78 -7.72 13.81
N GLN A 20 17.10 -8.05 12.56
CA GLN A 20 16.16 -7.87 11.44
C GLN A 20 14.95 -8.80 11.54
N ALA A 21 15.16 -10.06 11.90
CA ALA A 21 14.07 -11.02 12.13
C ALA A 21 13.15 -10.55 13.26
N THR A 22 13.72 -10.08 14.38
CA THR A 22 12.95 -9.52 15.50
C THR A 22 12.14 -8.30 15.07
N ARG A 23 12.75 -7.36 14.34
CA ARG A 23 12.07 -6.18 13.81
C ARG A 23 10.88 -6.58 12.93
N GLN A 24 11.06 -7.52 12.01
CA GLN A 24 9.98 -7.99 11.14
C GLN A 24 8.87 -8.67 11.93
N GLN A 25 9.20 -9.51 12.92
CA GLN A 25 8.20 -10.17 13.77
C GLN A 25 7.33 -9.15 14.53
N ILE A 26 7.94 -8.10 15.08
CA ILE A 26 7.22 -7.00 15.74
C ILE A 26 6.30 -6.31 14.73
N LEU A 27 6.81 -5.99 13.52
CA LEU A 27 6.06 -5.30 12.48
C LEU A 27 4.83 -6.09 12.02
N GLU A 28 4.97 -7.39 11.74
CA GLU A 28 3.85 -8.25 11.34
C GLU A 28 2.79 -8.34 12.44
N THR A 29 3.24 -8.57 13.68
CA THR A 29 2.33 -8.67 14.84
C THR A 29 1.58 -7.36 15.06
N ALA A 30 2.29 -6.24 14.99
CA ALA A 30 1.69 -4.93 15.12
C ALA A 30 0.69 -4.65 14.00
N GLY A 31 1.05 -4.97 12.75
CA GLY A 31 0.15 -4.83 11.59
C GLY A 31 -1.16 -5.58 11.75
N GLN A 32 -1.12 -6.82 12.24
CA GLN A 32 -2.31 -7.61 12.56
C GLN A 32 -3.16 -6.95 13.65
N LEU A 33 -2.55 -6.57 14.77
CA LEU A 33 -3.27 -5.95 15.89
C LEU A 33 -3.87 -4.59 15.50
N PHE A 34 -3.18 -3.79 14.69
CA PHE A 34 -3.71 -2.51 14.20
C PHE A 34 -4.83 -2.71 13.18
N ALA A 35 -4.76 -3.75 12.33
CA ALA A 35 -5.86 -4.10 11.43
C ALA A 35 -7.13 -4.47 12.21
N GLU A 36 -6.98 -5.24 13.29
CA GLU A 36 -8.10 -5.77 14.08
C GLU A 36 -8.68 -4.74 15.06
N LEU A 37 -7.83 -4.08 15.84
CA LEU A 37 -8.26 -3.22 16.96
C LEU A 37 -8.26 -1.73 16.58
N GLY A 38 -7.44 -1.34 15.61
CA GLY A 38 -7.20 0.06 15.22
C GLY A 38 -6.18 0.76 16.13
N TYR A 39 -5.57 1.83 15.60
CA TYR A 39 -4.48 2.55 16.25
C TYR A 39 -4.77 3.00 17.69
N ALA A 40 -5.99 3.51 17.96
CA ALA A 40 -6.37 4.00 19.28
C ALA A 40 -6.47 2.89 20.34
N ASN A 41 -6.92 1.70 19.96
CA ASN A 41 -7.19 0.60 20.89
C ASN A 41 -6.02 -0.39 21.03
N THR A 42 -5.02 -0.32 20.14
CA THR A 42 -3.82 -1.15 20.24
C THR A 42 -2.79 -0.52 21.19
N THR A 43 -2.33 -1.29 22.16
CA THR A 43 -1.29 -0.86 23.13
C THR A 43 0.06 -1.52 22.84
N SER A 44 1.16 -0.82 23.19
CA SER A 44 2.52 -1.39 23.06
C SER A 44 2.70 -2.67 23.89
N LYS A 45 1.97 -2.79 25.00
CA LYS A 45 1.95 -4.00 25.85
C LYS A 45 1.40 -5.21 25.08
N GLN A 46 0.23 -5.06 24.45
CA GLN A 46 -0.37 -6.13 23.63
C GLN A 46 0.58 -6.53 22.49
N ILE A 47 1.23 -5.57 21.85
CA ILE A 47 2.20 -5.86 20.77
C ILE A 47 3.36 -6.70 21.30
N CYS A 48 3.97 -6.32 22.43
CA CYS A 48 5.08 -7.07 23.03
C CYS A 48 4.66 -8.51 23.40
N GLU A 49 3.50 -8.66 24.04
CA GLU A 49 2.97 -9.96 24.44
C GLU A 49 2.74 -10.89 23.24
N ASN A 50 2.16 -10.37 22.15
CA ASN A 50 1.88 -11.17 20.96
C ASN A 50 3.11 -11.41 20.08
N SER A 51 4.08 -10.48 20.05
CA SER A 51 5.27 -10.61 19.20
C SER A 51 6.39 -11.41 19.87
N ARG A 52 6.22 -11.79 21.15
CA ARG A 52 7.27 -12.37 22.00
C ARG A 52 8.54 -11.52 22.08
N ALA A 53 8.42 -10.22 21.81
CA ALA A 53 9.49 -9.25 21.95
C ALA A 53 9.32 -8.48 23.27
N ASN A 54 10.40 -7.93 23.80
CA ASN A 54 10.32 -7.06 24.96
C ASN A 54 10.15 -5.59 24.55
N ASN A 55 9.72 -4.76 25.50
CA ASN A 55 9.50 -3.32 25.28
C ASN A 55 10.78 -2.61 24.80
N ALA A 56 11.96 -3.04 25.29
CA ALA A 56 13.23 -2.49 24.86
C ALA A 56 13.51 -2.73 23.37
N SER A 57 13.17 -3.92 22.82
CA SER A 57 13.28 -4.22 21.39
C SER A 57 12.33 -3.37 20.54
N VAL A 58 11.10 -3.16 21.01
CA VAL A 58 10.13 -2.30 20.30
C VAL A 58 10.62 -0.86 20.25
N ASN A 59 11.03 -0.29 21.39
CA ASN A 59 11.55 1.08 21.43
C ASN A 59 12.88 1.21 20.67
N TYR A 60 13.75 0.19 20.70
CA TYR A 60 14.99 0.21 19.93
C TYR A 60 14.76 0.27 18.41
N HIS A 61 13.76 -0.45 17.90
CA HIS A 61 13.50 -0.52 16.46
C HIS A 61 12.54 0.56 15.92
N PHE A 62 11.65 1.07 16.77
CA PHE A 62 10.52 1.90 16.33
C PHE A 62 10.29 3.14 17.20
N GLU A 63 11.14 3.37 18.20
CA GLU A 63 11.10 4.50 19.16
C GLU A 63 9.89 4.49 20.10
N ASN A 64 8.68 4.47 19.57
CA ASN A 64 7.42 4.50 20.31
C ASN A 64 6.27 3.88 19.48
N LYS A 65 5.02 3.95 19.99
CA LYS A 65 3.84 3.41 19.30
C LYS A 65 3.60 4.08 17.94
N ASP A 66 3.84 5.39 17.83
CA ASP A 66 3.60 6.17 16.62
C ASP A 66 4.63 5.83 15.54
N GLY A 67 5.90 5.71 15.93
CA GLY A 67 6.96 5.23 15.04
C GLY A 67 6.71 3.80 14.55
N LEU A 68 6.19 2.92 15.41
CA LEU A 68 5.79 1.58 15.00
C LEU A 68 4.58 1.61 14.06
N TYR A 69 3.56 2.41 14.34
CA TYR A 69 2.38 2.52 13.48
C TYR A 69 2.73 3.12 12.11
N ARG A 70 3.58 4.15 12.09
CA ARG A 70 4.15 4.72 10.86
C ARG A 70 4.88 3.67 10.04
N ALA A 71 5.70 2.82 10.67
CA ALA A 71 6.38 1.72 9.99
C ALA A 71 5.39 0.69 9.41
N VAL A 72 4.32 0.37 10.15
CA VAL A 72 3.24 -0.51 9.69
C VAL A 72 2.52 0.08 8.48
N LEU A 73 2.16 1.37 8.51
CA LEU A 73 1.51 2.06 7.38
C LEU A 73 2.42 2.12 6.15
N ARG A 74 3.72 2.40 6.34
CA ARG A 74 4.71 2.36 5.26
C ARG A 74 4.78 0.98 4.61
N GLU A 75 4.92 -0.06 5.41
CA GLU A 75 4.93 -1.44 4.94
C GLU A 75 3.62 -1.81 4.23
N ALA A 76 2.47 -1.34 4.73
CA ALA A 76 1.19 -1.56 4.08
C ALA A 76 1.13 -0.90 2.69
N HIS A 77 1.62 0.34 2.58
CA HIS A 77 1.75 1.01 1.29
C HIS A 77 2.69 0.27 0.33
N ASP A 78 3.83 -0.22 0.82
CA ASP A 78 4.82 -0.94 0.01
C ASP A 78 4.31 -2.31 -0.45
N ARG A 79 3.45 -2.96 0.34
CA ARG A 79 2.76 -4.21 -0.05
C ARG A 79 1.70 -4.00 -1.12
N LEU A 80 1.08 -2.83 -1.18
CA LEU A 80 0.20 -2.48 -2.29
C LEU A 80 1.00 -2.10 -3.52
N VAL A 81 1.86 -1.10 -3.38
CA VAL A 81 2.75 -0.66 -4.45
C VAL A 81 3.90 0.13 -3.86
N ARG A 82 5.13 -0.29 -4.15
CA ARG A 82 6.34 0.46 -3.74
C ARG A 82 6.48 1.75 -4.54
N ILE A 83 7.01 2.79 -3.91
CA ILE A 83 7.29 4.06 -4.60
C ILE A 83 8.32 3.86 -5.72
N GLU A 84 9.32 3.00 -5.52
CA GLU A 84 10.33 2.68 -6.51
C GLU A 84 9.72 2.03 -7.77
N THR A 85 8.70 1.19 -7.58
CA THR A 85 7.93 0.63 -8.70
C THR A 85 7.20 1.73 -9.47
N MET A 86 6.55 2.67 -8.77
CA MET A 86 5.87 3.81 -9.41
C MET A 86 6.84 4.70 -10.20
N ILE A 87 8.02 4.98 -9.63
CA ILE A 87 9.06 5.77 -10.29
C ILE A 87 9.53 5.06 -11.56
N SER A 88 9.91 3.78 -11.45
CA SER A 88 10.35 2.96 -12.58
C SER A 88 9.33 2.92 -13.72
N LEU A 89 8.04 2.74 -13.38
CA LEU A 89 6.96 2.77 -14.38
C LEU A 89 6.82 4.14 -15.03
N SER A 90 6.94 5.24 -14.27
CA SER A 90 6.84 6.59 -14.81
C SER A 90 7.98 6.95 -15.77
N GLU A 91 9.17 6.39 -15.53
CA GLU A 91 10.38 6.60 -16.33
C GLU A 91 10.52 5.60 -17.48
N SER A 92 9.67 4.57 -17.51
CA SER A 92 9.68 3.56 -18.57
C SER A 92 9.42 4.15 -19.96
N GLN A 93 9.83 3.42 -20.99
CA GLN A 93 9.53 3.75 -22.38
C GLN A 93 8.05 3.46 -22.68
N GLY A 94 7.40 4.32 -23.45
CA GLY A 94 5.99 4.16 -23.83
C GLY A 94 5.21 5.46 -23.74
N SER A 95 3.97 5.41 -24.23
CA SER A 95 3.04 6.53 -24.13
C SER A 95 2.61 6.76 -22.67
N PRO A 96 2.15 7.98 -22.29
CA PRO A 96 1.53 8.21 -20.99
C PRO A 96 0.38 7.23 -20.68
N GLU A 97 -0.38 6.81 -21.69
CA GLU A 97 -1.44 5.82 -21.59
C GLU A 97 -0.93 4.42 -21.21
N ASP A 98 0.21 4.00 -21.78
CA ASP A 98 0.86 2.74 -21.42
C ASP A 98 1.35 2.76 -19.96
N LYS A 99 1.89 3.90 -19.53
CA LYS A 99 2.33 4.11 -18.14
C LYS A 99 1.16 4.08 -17.16
N LEU A 100 0.03 4.72 -17.53
CA LEU A 100 -1.19 4.66 -16.74
C LEU A 100 -1.70 3.22 -16.62
N ARG A 101 -1.71 2.46 -17.73
CA ARG A 101 -2.07 1.03 -17.72
C ARG A 101 -1.19 0.26 -16.75
N ALA A 102 0.12 0.41 -16.84
CA ALA A 102 1.04 -0.31 -15.96
C ALA A 102 0.84 0.03 -14.47
N ILE A 103 0.56 1.29 -14.14
CA ILE A 103 0.25 1.71 -12.77
C ILE A 103 -1.05 1.08 -12.27
N ILE A 104 -2.11 1.11 -13.08
CA ILE A 104 -3.40 0.48 -12.73
C ILE A 104 -3.20 -1.04 -12.54
N THR A 105 -2.45 -1.69 -13.42
CA THR A 105 -2.13 -3.12 -13.30
C THR A 105 -1.49 -3.44 -11.95
N VAL A 106 -0.39 -2.77 -11.60
CA VAL A 106 0.32 -3.04 -10.34
C VAL A 106 -0.56 -2.75 -9.12
N LEU A 107 -1.41 -1.72 -9.17
CA LEU A 107 -2.35 -1.42 -8.09
C LEU A 107 -3.42 -2.50 -7.91
N ILE A 108 -4.03 -2.97 -9.01
CA ILE A 108 -5.07 -4.00 -8.96
C ILE A 108 -4.47 -5.33 -8.49
N GLU A 109 -3.28 -5.71 -8.98
CA GLU A 109 -2.55 -6.88 -8.50
C GLU A 109 -2.18 -6.77 -7.02
N GLY A 110 -1.69 -5.60 -6.58
CA GLY A 110 -1.38 -5.32 -5.18
C GLY A 110 -2.60 -5.45 -4.26
N LEU A 111 -3.75 -4.90 -4.69
CA LEU A 111 -5.03 -5.04 -3.97
C LEU A 111 -5.47 -6.49 -3.88
N GLY A 112 -5.37 -7.25 -4.98
CA GLY A 112 -5.68 -8.68 -5.01
C GLY A 112 -4.80 -9.48 -4.04
N ASN A 113 -3.50 -9.24 -4.05
CA ASN A 113 -2.52 -9.92 -3.19
C ASN A 113 -2.71 -9.62 -1.69
N GLN A 114 -3.26 -8.46 -1.34
CA GLN A 114 -3.47 -8.04 0.05
C GLN A 114 -4.92 -8.18 0.52
N ARG A 115 -5.81 -8.81 -0.26
CA ARG A 115 -7.25 -8.88 0.02
C ARG A 115 -7.58 -9.41 1.41
N GLU A 116 -6.82 -10.39 1.89
CA GLU A 116 -6.97 -10.98 3.23
C GLU A 116 -5.89 -10.52 4.22
N GLY A 117 -4.91 -9.76 3.74
CA GLY A 117 -3.77 -9.28 4.51
C GLY A 117 -4.14 -8.14 5.47
N TRP A 118 -3.33 -7.98 6.52
CA TRP A 118 -3.49 -6.88 7.46
C TRP A 118 -3.22 -5.51 6.81
N ALA A 119 -2.36 -5.48 5.78
CA ALA A 119 -1.94 -4.25 5.10
C ALA A 119 -3.12 -3.47 4.53
N LEU A 120 -3.96 -4.14 3.73
CA LEU A 120 -5.13 -3.50 3.13
C LEU A 120 -6.07 -2.97 4.22
N LYS A 121 -6.35 -3.79 5.25
CA LYS A 121 -7.24 -3.42 6.37
C LYS A 121 -6.73 -2.20 7.13
N VAL A 122 -5.43 -2.10 7.40
CA VAL A 122 -4.86 -0.94 8.10
C VAL A 122 -5.04 0.32 7.26
N LEU A 123 -4.76 0.26 5.95
CA LEU A 123 -4.94 1.42 5.06
C LEU A 123 -6.40 1.84 4.97
N THR A 124 -7.33 0.88 4.87
CA THR A 124 -8.79 1.16 4.90
C THR A 124 -9.21 1.87 6.18
N ARG A 125 -8.69 1.44 7.34
CA ARG A 125 -9.00 2.09 8.62
C ARG A 125 -8.43 3.48 8.70
N GLU A 126 -7.18 3.68 8.28
CA GLU A 126 -6.54 5.00 8.31
C GLU A 126 -7.23 5.98 7.35
N LEU A 127 -7.73 5.49 6.21
CA LEU A 127 -8.53 6.27 5.27
C LEU A 127 -9.87 6.73 5.87
N LEU A 128 -10.58 5.84 6.58
CA LEU A 128 -11.92 6.11 7.10
C LEU A 128 -11.92 6.78 8.49
N SER A 129 -10.85 6.58 9.26
CA SER A 129 -10.66 7.12 10.61
C SER A 129 -9.19 7.50 10.81
N PRO A 130 -8.75 8.64 10.25
CA PRO A 130 -7.38 9.12 10.33
C PRO A 130 -6.79 9.16 11.74
N SER A 131 -5.54 8.71 11.89
CA SER A 131 -4.76 8.89 13.11
C SER A 131 -3.94 10.19 13.05
N ALA A 132 -3.29 10.52 14.17
CA ALA A 132 -2.31 11.61 14.23
C ALA A 132 -1.05 11.33 13.39
N VAL A 133 -0.82 10.08 12.96
CA VAL A 133 0.33 9.66 12.16
C VAL A 133 0.12 9.91 10.66
N LEU A 134 -1.14 10.08 10.22
CA LEU A 134 -1.49 10.24 8.81
C LEU A 134 -0.65 11.31 8.08
N PRO A 135 -0.44 12.55 8.60
CA PRO A 135 0.27 13.59 7.86
C PRO A 135 1.68 13.18 7.42
N ALA A 136 2.45 12.53 8.30
CA ALA A 136 3.79 12.05 7.97
C ALA A 136 3.75 10.98 6.87
N ILE A 137 2.78 10.06 6.94
CA ILE A 137 2.59 9.04 5.91
C ILE A 137 2.13 9.61 4.58
N LEU A 138 1.29 10.64 4.59
CA LEU A 138 0.90 11.32 3.35
C LEU A 138 2.13 11.90 2.65
N GLU A 139 3.02 12.56 3.39
CA GLU A 139 4.27 13.12 2.86
C GLU A 139 5.21 12.05 2.32
N GLU A 140 5.35 10.93 3.03
CA GLU A 140 6.28 9.85 2.64
C GLU A 140 5.79 8.97 1.50
N GLN A 141 4.50 8.66 1.48
CA GLN A 141 3.96 7.59 0.65
C GLN A 141 2.91 8.10 -0.33
N ALA A 142 1.95 8.91 0.11
CA ALA A 142 0.83 9.29 -0.73
C ALA A 142 1.18 10.40 -1.73
N PHE A 143 1.80 11.50 -1.29
CA PHE A 143 2.11 12.65 -2.14
C PHE A 143 3.10 12.33 -3.27
N PRO A 144 4.18 11.55 -3.06
CA PRO A 144 5.07 11.16 -4.14
C PRO A 144 4.34 10.32 -5.21
N LYS A 145 3.54 9.33 -4.80
CA LYS A 145 2.75 8.48 -5.72
C LYS A 145 1.70 9.30 -6.46
N ALA A 146 1.00 10.20 -5.76
CA ALA A 146 0.01 11.09 -6.35
C ALA A 146 0.64 12.06 -7.36
N LYS A 147 1.84 12.58 -7.10
CA LYS A 147 2.56 13.43 -8.06
C LYS A 147 2.87 12.69 -9.36
N ILE A 148 3.32 11.44 -9.28
CA ILE A 148 3.59 10.60 -10.47
C ILE A 148 2.32 10.43 -11.30
N VAL A 149 1.23 10.00 -10.64
CA VAL A 149 -0.06 9.82 -11.30
C VAL A 149 -0.53 11.10 -11.98
N ARG A 150 -0.55 12.23 -11.26
CA ARG A 150 -1.00 13.52 -11.81
C ARG A 150 -0.13 14.00 -12.97
N THR A 151 1.16 13.69 -12.94
CA THR A 151 2.07 14.01 -14.06
C THR A 151 1.68 13.24 -15.32
N ILE A 152 1.41 11.94 -15.19
CA ILE A 152 0.99 11.10 -16.33
C ILE A 152 -0.37 11.57 -16.86
N LEU A 153 -1.34 11.82 -15.97
CA LEU A 153 -2.67 12.30 -16.38
C LEU A 153 -2.60 13.68 -17.05
N GLY A 154 -1.77 14.59 -16.54
CA GLY A 154 -1.51 15.89 -17.15
C GLY A 154 -0.94 15.75 -18.57
N GLN A 155 0.00 14.80 -18.78
CA GLN A 155 0.53 14.51 -20.12
C GLN A 155 -0.54 13.97 -21.09
N ILE A 156 -1.45 13.10 -20.63
CA ILE A 156 -2.54 12.58 -21.46
C ILE A 156 -3.51 13.69 -21.90
N MET A 157 -3.78 14.65 -21.00
CA MET A 157 -4.76 15.71 -21.25
C MET A 157 -4.15 17.01 -21.80
N ASP A 158 -2.83 17.09 -21.92
CA ASP A 158 -2.08 18.33 -22.20
C ASP A 158 -2.37 19.46 -21.19
N LEU A 159 -2.38 19.11 -19.91
CA LEU A 159 -2.65 20.00 -18.79
C LEU A 159 -1.54 19.95 -17.73
N SER A 160 -1.47 20.98 -16.89
CA SER A 160 -0.59 20.97 -15.73
C SER A 160 -0.95 19.82 -14.76
N PRO A 161 0.03 19.17 -14.11
CA PRO A 161 -0.23 18.21 -13.03
C PRO A 161 -0.98 18.81 -11.83
N GLU A 162 -0.91 20.14 -11.68
CA GLU A 162 -1.58 20.91 -10.63
C GLU A 162 -2.90 21.55 -11.12
N ASP A 163 -3.28 21.33 -12.38
CA ASP A 163 -4.55 21.84 -12.92
C ASP A 163 -5.75 21.22 -12.17
N PRO A 164 -6.79 22.00 -11.80
CA PRO A 164 -7.98 21.46 -11.14
C PRO A 164 -8.66 20.32 -11.89
N VAL A 165 -8.64 20.32 -13.23
CA VAL A 165 -9.14 19.22 -14.05
C VAL A 165 -8.27 17.99 -13.87
N THR A 166 -6.94 18.13 -13.86
CA THR A 166 -6.02 17.02 -13.57
C THR A 166 -6.25 16.41 -12.19
N LEU A 167 -6.47 17.24 -11.17
CA LEU A 167 -6.78 16.79 -9.81
C LEU A 167 -8.08 15.98 -9.76
N ARG A 168 -9.16 16.48 -10.38
CA ARG A 168 -10.46 15.78 -10.43
C ARG A 168 -10.40 14.50 -11.26
N SER A 169 -9.65 14.52 -12.36
CA SER A 169 -9.40 13.33 -13.18
C SER A 169 -8.63 12.27 -12.40
N ALA A 170 -7.63 12.64 -11.59
CA ALA A 170 -6.92 11.69 -10.72
C ALA A 170 -7.88 11.01 -9.74
N VAL A 171 -8.76 11.77 -9.09
CA VAL A 171 -9.79 11.20 -8.21
C VAL A 171 -10.70 10.25 -8.99
N SER A 172 -11.17 10.65 -10.18
CA SER A 172 -12.11 9.86 -10.98
C SER A 172 -11.49 8.55 -11.50
N VAL A 173 -10.24 8.58 -11.96
CA VAL A 173 -9.52 7.41 -12.49
C VAL A 173 -9.22 6.39 -11.39
N PHE A 174 -8.86 6.86 -10.18
CA PHE A 174 -8.44 5.97 -9.08
C PHE A 174 -9.54 5.70 -8.03
N ALA A 175 -10.69 6.36 -8.11
CA ALA A 175 -11.85 6.08 -7.26
C ALA A 175 -12.26 4.60 -7.28
N PRO A 176 -12.23 3.86 -8.42
CA PRO A 176 -12.49 2.42 -8.40
C PRO A 176 -11.47 1.64 -7.56
N CYS A 177 -10.17 1.96 -7.64
CA CYS A 177 -9.15 1.34 -6.77
C CYS A 177 -9.43 1.63 -5.28
N LEU A 178 -9.83 2.86 -4.96
CA LEU A 178 -10.20 3.25 -3.60
C LEU A 178 -11.45 2.51 -3.12
N PHE A 179 -12.43 2.34 -4.00
CA PHE A 179 -13.62 1.54 -3.73
C PHE A 179 -13.26 0.09 -3.40
N LEU A 180 -12.34 -0.53 -4.17
CA LEU A 180 -11.90 -1.90 -3.91
C LEU A 180 -11.15 -2.05 -2.57
N LEU A 181 -10.51 -0.98 -2.10
CA LEU A 181 -9.87 -0.95 -0.78
C LEU A 181 -10.89 -0.94 0.37
N ILE A 182 -12.07 -0.34 0.18
CA ILE A 182 -13.14 -0.28 1.20
C ILE A 182 -14.20 -1.37 1.03
N ALA A 183 -14.31 -1.97 -0.17
CA ALA A 183 -15.38 -2.89 -0.52
C ALA A 183 -15.24 -4.22 0.24
N HIS A 184 -16.05 -4.41 1.28
CA HIS A 184 -16.13 -5.67 2.00
C HIS A 184 -16.91 -6.73 1.20
N GLN A 185 -16.63 -8.01 1.45
CA GLN A 185 -17.30 -9.13 0.76
C GLN A 185 -18.84 -9.04 0.75
N PRO A 186 -19.54 -8.63 1.83
CA PRO A 186 -20.99 -8.51 1.81
C PRO A 186 -21.49 -7.42 0.85
N LEU A 187 -20.76 -6.32 0.71
CA LEU A 187 -21.11 -5.24 -0.22
C LEU A 187 -21.01 -5.75 -1.66
N ALA A 188 -19.88 -6.36 -2.00
CA ALA A 188 -19.68 -6.94 -3.32
C ALA A 188 -20.72 -8.02 -3.65
N ARG A 189 -21.07 -8.90 -2.70
CA ARG A 189 -22.05 -9.97 -2.93
C ARG A 189 -23.49 -9.49 -3.03
N ASN A 190 -23.91 -8.55 -2.19
CA ASN A 190 -25.32 -8.18 -2.05
C ASN A 190 -25.72 -6.96 -2.88
N VAL A 191 -24.82 -5.99 -3.06
CA VAL A 191 -25.12 -4.73 -3.76
C VAL A 191 -24.73 -4.80 -5.22
N LEU A 192 -23.63 -5.48 -5.54
CA LEU A 192 -23.13 -5.64 -6.91
C LEU A 192 -23.01 -7.13 -7.28
N PRO A 193 -24.12 -7.90 -7.21
CA PRO A 193 -24.08 -9.32 -7.52
C PRO A 193 -23.58 -9.52 -8.95
N GLY A 194 -22.47 -10.26 -9.11
CA GLY A 194 -21.84 -10.51 -10.41
C GLY A 194 -20.73 -9.53 -10.79
N LEU A 195 -20.32 -8.62 -9.90
CA LEU A 195 -19.08 -7.86 -10.10
C LEU A 195 -17.88 -8.82 -10.10
N GLU A 196 -17.36 -9.11 -11.29
CA GLU A 196 -16.13 -9.87 -11.46
C GLU A 196 -14.93 -8.97 -11.12
N LEU A 197 -14.15 -9.39 -10.12
CA LEU A 197 -12.92 -8.71 -9.71
C LEU A 197 -11.69 -9.41 -10.29
N ASP A 198 -11.85 -10.06 -11.45
CA ASP A 198 -10.76 -10.66 -12.19
C ASP A 198 -9.80 -9.55 -12.67
N PRO A 199 -8.51 -9.56 -12.30
CA PRO A 199 -7.61 -8.45 -12.57
C PRO A 199 -7.54 -8.04 -14.04
N PRO A 200 -7.37 -8.94 -15.03
CA PRO A 200 -7.32 -8.57 -16.45
C PRO A 200 -8.57 -7.84 -16.94
N ALA A 201 -9.76 -8.39 -16.68
CA ALA A 201 -11.02 -7.79 -17.11
C ALA A 201 -11.26 -6.41 -16.46
N LEU A 202 -10.92 -6.30 -15.18
CA LEU A 202 -11.04 -5.06 -14.43
C LEU A 202 -10.09 -3.98 -14.94
N ILE A 203 -8.83 -4.33 -15.22
CA ILE A 203 -7.83 -3.41 -15.77
C ILE A 203 -8.29 -2.87 -17.13
N GLU A 204 -8.76 -3.74 -18.03
CA GLU A 204 -9.24 -3.32 -19.35
C GLU A 204 -10.47 -2.40 -19.26
N HIS A 205 -11.42 -2.73 -18.37
CA HIS A 205 -12.58 -1.88 -18.13
C HIS A 205 -12.17 -0.50 -17.57
N MET A 206 -11.29 -0.48 -16.56
CA MET A 206 -10.80 0.75 -15.94
C MET A 206 -10.03 1.61 -16.94
N MET A 207 -9.16 1.02 -17.77
CA MET A 207 -8.44 1.73 -18.81
C MET A 207 -9.38 2.34 -19.84
N SER A 208 -10.36 1.56 -20.31
CA SER A 208 -11.36 2.03 -21.28
C SER A 208 -12.15 3.23 -20.73
N TYR A 209 -12.61 3.14 -19.48
CA TYR A 209 -13.36 4.20 -18.83
C TYR A 209 -12.48 5.45 -18.57
N ALA A 210 -11.27 5.24 -18.06
CA ALA A 210 -10.32 6.32 -17.78
C ALA A 210 -9.95 7.10 -19.03
N LEU A 211 -9.52 6.42 -20.11
CA LEU A 211 -9.10 7.10 -21.33
C LEU A 211 -10.26 7.84 -22.02
N ALA A 212 -11.46 7.28 -22.02
CA ALA A 212 -12.65 7.96 -22.52
C ALA A 212 -12.94 9.25 -21.72
N GLY A 213 -12.86 9.17 -20.39
CA GLY A 213 -13.05 10.32 -19.50
C GLY A 213 -11.98 11.41 -19.69
N LEU A 214 -10.70 11.02 -19.71
CA LEU A 214 -9.58 11.95 -19.90
C LEU A 214 -9.65 12.66 -21.26
N SER A 215 -10.00 11.94 -22.33
CA SER A 215 -10.18 12.51 -23.67
C SER A 215 -11.34 13.50 -23.75
N ALA A 216 -12.40 13.31 -22.96
CA ALA A 216 -13.48 14.28 -22.86
C ALA A 216 -13.05 15.54 -22.09
N MET A 217 -12.26 15.37 -21.02
CA MET A 217 -11.80 16.48 -20.19
C MET A 217 -10.77 17.38 -20.89
N SER A 218 -9.90 16.82 -21.73
CA SER A 218 -8.94 17.62 -22.51
C SER A 218 -9.60 18.56 -23.53
N ARG A 219 -10.86 18.28 -23.92
CA ARG A 219 -11.62 19.07 -24.90
C ARG A 219 -12.53 20.13 -24.26
N THR A 220 -12.64 20.15 -22.93
CA THR A 220 -13.56 21.06 -22.22
C THR A 220 -12.76 22.25 -21.69
N PRO A 221 -12.96 23.48 -22.22
CA PRO A 221 -12.36 24.67 -21.64
C PRO A 221 -12.82 24.83 -20.19
N GLY A 222 -11.88 25.16 -19.30
CA GLY A 222 -12.09 25.18 -17.84
C GLY A 222 -13.43 25.77 -17.39
N VAL A 223 -14.19 24.95 -16.67
CA VAL A 223 -15.36 25.35 -15.87
C VAL A 223 -14.89 25.76 -14.48
#